data_AF-A0A383D3D6-F1
#
_entry.id   AF-A0A383D3D6-F1
#
_cell.length_a   1.000
_cell.length_b   1.000
_cell.length_c   1.000
_cell.angle_alpha   90.00
_cell.angle_beta   90.00
_cell.angle_gamma   90.00
#
_symmetry.space_group_name_H-M   'P 1'
#
loop_
_entity.id
_entity.type
_entity.pdbx_description
1 polymer ?
#
loop_
_entity_poly.entity_id
_entity_poly.type
_entity_poly.pdbx_seq_one_letter_code
_entity_poly.pdbx_strand_id
1 'polypeptide(L)'
;TLASKNATLEELYLLQKFTRGLGSDNLDYRLDASNPCNTKVLESNISLTELETIDHALIVNSYLRLEQPMINHRIRKATLNGASVSTINAKAFDFNYRISQSVLTSPQNTVATLSGVLKALLDKSSQTLPDYLNSVTVHQTHIDIANALSNAKHPVVVLGEHVNGNKCSDQVAQLVANIAKASEAKTLNASLTGNAHSAERVNFKPDNGKNALQILSSDLTAFALFDVYPNFDCIDS
;
A
#
# COMPACT_ATOMS: atom_id res chain seq x y z
N THR A 1 -15.10 -14.39 -12.86
CA THR A 1 -14.40 -15.31 -11.96
C THR A 1 -13.73 -14.52 -10.86
N LEU A 2 -14.05 -14.80 -9.62
CA LEU A 2 -13.40 -14.19 -8.46
C LEU A 2 -12.62 -15.27 -7.73
N ALA A 3 -11.42 -14.94 -7.27
CA ALA A 3 -10.60 -15.87 -6.52
C ALA A 3 -10.07 -15.18 -5.26
N SER A 4 -9.90 -15.94 -4.19
CA SER A 4 -9.24 -15.41 -3.00
C SER A 4 -7.78 -15.07 -3.30
N LYS A 5 -7.28 -14.00 -2.67
CA LYS A 5 -5.87 -13.62 -2.68
C LYS A 5 -4.96 -14.64 -1.97
N ASN A 6 -5.56 -15.69 -1.37
CA ASN A 6 -4.86 -16.82 -0.74
C ASN A 6 -4.70 -18.03 -1.66
N ALA A 7 -5.29 -18.04 -2.87
CA ALA A 7 -5.09 -19.12 -3.82
C ALA A 7 -3.62 -19.22 -4.29
N THR A 8 -3.16 -20.43 -4.60
CA THR A 8 -1.80 -20.68 -5.08
C THR A 8 -1.56 -20.11 -6.47
N LEU A 9 -0.29 -19.98 -6.85
CA LEU A 9 0.10 -19.49 -8.17
C LEU A 9 -0.48 -20.36 -9.30
N GLU A 10 -0.41 -21.68 -9.14
CA GLU A 10 -0.90 -22.66 -10.10
C GLU A 10 -2.42 -22.60 -10.24
N GLU A 11 -3.16 -22.48 -9.14
CA GLU A 11 -4.62 -22.32 -9.15
C GLU A 11 -5.03 -21.04 -9.88
N LEU A 12 -4.41 -19.91 -9.53
CA LEU A 12 -4.67 -18.62 -10.16
C LEU A 12 -4.33 -18.67 -11.66
N TYR A 13 -3.19 -19.28 -12.03
CA TYR A 13 -2.80 -19.44 -13.43
C TYR A 13 -3.81 -20.27 -14.24
N LEU A 14 -4.22 -21.43 -13.72
CA LEU A 14 -5.17 -22.31 -14.40
C LEU A 14 -6.55 -21.67 -14.49
N LEU A 15 -7.01 -21.00 -13.43
CA LEU A 15 -8.31 -20.34 -13.40
C LEU A 15 -8.36 -19.11 -14.32
N GLN A 16 -7.24 -18.37 -14.43
CA GLN A 16 -7.09 -17.29 -15.41
C GLN A 16 -7.19 -17.84 -16.83
N LYS A 17 -6.44 -18.90 -17.13
CA LYS A 17 -6.44 -19.53 -18.46
C LYS A 17 -7.80 -20.10 -18.81
N PHE A 18 -8.49 -20.72 -17.85
CA PHE A 18 -9.84 -21.24 -18.00
C PHE A 18 -10.83 -20.11 -18.32
N THR A 19 -10.84 -19.04 -17.52
CA THR A 19 -11.78 -17.91 -17.70
C THR A 19 -11.57 -17.24 -19.05
N ARG A 20 -10.31 -16.97 -19.43
CA ARG A 20 -9.96 -16.39 -20.73
C ARG A 20 -10.24 -17.34 -21.89
N GLY A 21 -10.08 -18.65 -21.70
CA GLY A 21 -10.44 -19.68 -22.67
C GLY A 21 -11.94 -19.73 -22.99
N LEU A 22 -12.79 -19.33 -22.04
CA LEU A 22 -14.23 -19.15 -22.25
C LEU A 22 -14.60 -17.81 -22.93
N GLY A 23 -13.61 -17.01 -23.32
CA GLY A 23 -13.81 -15.69 -23.93
C GLY A 23 -14.18 -14.59 -22.94
N SER A 24 -13.95 -14.79 -21.63
CA SER A 24 -14.20 -13.78 -20.61
C SER A 24 -12.89 -13.25 -20.02
N ASP A 25 -12.81 -11.94 -19.84
CA ASP A 25 -11.73 -11.28 -19.10
C ASP A 25 -12.24 -10.69 -17.77
N ASN A 26 -13.44 -11.08 -17.34
CA ASN A 26 -14.01 -10.71 -16.06
C ASN A 26 -13.41 -11.60 -14.97
N LEU A 27 -12.18 -11.32 -14.55
CA LEU A 27 -11.53 -12.03 -13.46
C LEU A 27 -10.74 -11.09 -12.56
N ASP A 28 -10.84 -11.26 -11.24
CA ASP A 28 -10.15 -10.38 -10.29
C ASP A 28 -9.95 -11.08 -8.93
N TYR A 29 -8.82 -10.81 -8.29
CA TYR A 29 -8.50 -11.28 -6.93
C TYR A 29 -8.67 -10.19 -5.85
N ARG A 30 -8.84 -8.93 -6.28
CA ARG A 30 -8.82 -7.74 -5.41
C ARG A 30 -10.18 -7.49 -4.77
N LEU A 31 -10.64 -8.44 -3.96
CA LEU A 31 -11.95 -8.42 -3.30
C LEU A 31 -12.03 -7.40 -2.15
N ASP A 32 -10.90 -7.11 -1.52
CA ASP A 32 -10.71 -6.16 -0.43
C ASP A 32 -10.31 -4.76 -0.91
N ALA A 33 -10.31 -4.52 -2.23
CA ALA A 33 -9.92 -3.24 -2.80
C ALA A 33 -11.13 -2.33 -3.04
N SER A 34 -11.14 -1.17 -2.38
CA SER A 34 -12.10 -0.07 -2.62
C SER A 34 -11.91 0.59 -3.98
N ASN A 35 -10.70 0.52 -4.54
CA ASN A 35 -10.36 1.05 -5.85
C ASN A 35 -9.48 0.05 -6.63
N PRO A 36 -10.07 -0.98 -7.26
CA PRO A 36 -9.36 -1.99 -8.05
C PRO A 36 -8.98 -1.46 -9.44
N CYS A 37 -8.30 -0.32 -9.50
CA CYS A 37 -7.72 0.22 -10.73
C CYS A 37 -6.52 -0.61 -11.18
N ASN A 38 -6.28 -0.67 -12.49
CA ASN A 38 -5.12 -1.37 -13.07
C ASN A 38 -3.82 -0.55 -12.99
N THR A 39 -3.64 0.21 -11.91
CA THR A 39 -2.41 0.97 -11.67
C THR A 39 -1.27 0.03 -11.28
N LYS A 40 -0.04 0.46 -11.58
CA LYS A 40 1.14 -0.30 -11.19
C LYS A 40 1.22 -0.35 -9.65
N VAL A 41 1.36 -1.56 -9.12
CA VAL A 41 1.59 -1.81 -7.69
C VAL A 41 2.92 -1.17 -7.26
N LEU A 42 2.97 -0.63 -6.05
CA LEU A 42 4.22 -0.15 -5.45
C LEU A 42 5.21 -1.32 -5.32
N GLU A 43 6.36 -1.21 -5.96
CA GLU A 43 7.43 -2.20 -5.84
C GLU A 43 8.22 -1.98 -4.55
N SER A 44 8.58 -3.08 -3.88
CA SER A 44 9.52 -3.07 -2.76
C SER A 44 10.95 -3.15 -3.27
N ASN A 45 11.82 -2.22 -2.88
CA ASN A 45 13.25 -2.24 -3.24
C ASN A 45 14.18 -2.39 -2.02
N ILE A 46 13.63 -2.42 -0.80
CA ILE A 46 14.36 -2.77 0.41
C ILE A 46 14.38 -4.29 0.61
N SER A 47 15.54 -4.83 0.94
CA SER A 47 15.66 -6.22 1.38
C SER A 47 15.29 -6.39 2.85
N LEU A 48 14.93 -7.61 3.24
CA LEU A 48 14.65 -7.93 4.64
C LEU A 48 15.87 -7.68 5.55
N THR A 49 17.08 -7.89 5.05
CA THR A 49 18.31 -7.63 5.80
C THR A 49 18.53 -6.13 6.03
N GLU A 50 18.26 -5.29 5.04
CA GLU A 50 18.40 -3.84 5.15
C GLU A 50 17.38 -3.21 6.09
N LEU A 51 16.21 -3.84 6.29
CA LEU A 51 15.22 -3.36 7.26
C LEU A 51 15.75 -3.30 8.70
N GLU A 52 16.80 -4.05 9.04
CA GLU A 52 17.41 -4.00 10.38
C GLU A 52 18.42 -2.85 10.51
N THR A 53 18.84 -2.25 9.39
CA THR A 53 19.87 -1.19 9.33
C THR A 53 19.30 0.18 8.96
N ILE A 54 17.99 0.29 8.80
CA ILE A 54 17.30 1.57 8.61
C ILE A 54 17.50 2.46 9.84
N ASP A 55 17.47 3.77 9.64
CA ASP A 55 17.52 4.78 10.69
C ASP A 55 16.23 5.62 10.78
N HIS A 56 15.42 5.64 9.72
CA HIS A 56 14.05 6.14 9.77
C HIS A 56 13.07 5.28 8.96
N ALA A 57 11.87 5.04 9.50
CA ALA A 57 10.75 4.46 8.78
C ALA A 57 9.52 5.38 8.81
N LEU A 58 8.95 5.70 7.65
CA LEU A 58 7.60 6.25 7.56
C LEU A 58 6.63 5.11 7.22
N ILE A 59 5.73 4.77 8.14
CA ILE A 59 4.72 3.74 7.96
C ILE A 59 3.38 4.38 7.62
N VAL A 60 2.80 4.03 6.47
CA VAL A 60 1.56 4.61 5.96
C VAL A 60 0.48 3.54 5.87
N ASN A 61 -0.68 3.78 6.50
CA ASN A 61 -1.85 2.89 6.49
C ASN A 61 -1.51 1.43 6.84
N SER A 62 -0.74 1.23 7.90
CA SER A 62 -0.31 -0.11 8.32
C SER A 62 -0.31 -0.26 9.83
N TYR A 63 -0.67 -1.46 10.26
CA TYR A 63 -0.33 -2.04 11.55
C TYR A 63 0.47 -3.34 11.36
N LEU A 64 1.74 -3.18 11.01
CA LEU A 64 2.67 -4.27 10.67
C LEU A 64 2.74 -5.40 11.71
N ARG A 65 2.40 -5.14 12.99
CA ARG A 65 2.39 -6.18 14.03
C ARG A 65 1.40 -7.30 13.74
N LEU A 66 0.26 -6.99 13.11
CA LEU A 66 -0.74 -7.99 12.72
C LEU A 66 -0.64 -8.35 11.23
N GLU A 67 -0.31 -7.38 10.37
CA GLU A 67 -0.21 -7.59 8.91
C GLU A 67 1.03 -8.42 8.53
N GLN A 68 2.21 -7.99 8.99
CA GLN A 68 3.51 -8.57 8.59
C GLN A 68 4.47 -8.67 9.80
N PRO A 69 4.24 -9.62 10.73
CA PRO A 69 4.95 -9.67 12.01
C PRO A 69 6.49 -9.74 11.88
N MET A 70 7.00 -10.40 10.84
CA MET A 70 8.43 -10.52 10.59
C MET A 70 9.05 -9.20 10.13
N ILE A 71 8.34 -8.40 9.34
CA ILE A 71 8.75 -7.04 8.94
C ILE A 71 8.75 -6.14 10.19
N ASN A 72 7.67 -6.20 10.98
CA ASN A 72 7.57 -5.46 12.25
C ASN A 72 8.70 -5.82 13.21
N HIS A 73 9.08 -7.10 13.30
CA HIS A 73 10.19 -7.55 14.13
C HIS A 73 11.53 -6.94 13.70
N ARG A 74 11.79 -6.83 12.39
CA ARG A 74 13.03 -6.23 11.86
C ARG A 74 13.07 -4.72 12.10
N ILE A 75 11.96 -4.02 11.88
CA ILE A 75 11.84 -2.60 12.24
C ILE A 75 12.04 -2.40 13.73
N ARG A 76 11.48 -3.27 14.58
CA ARG A 76 11.72 -3.24 16.03
C ARG A 76 13.22 -3.36 16.33
N LYS A 77 13.94 -4.30 15.70
CA LYS A 77 15.40 -4.41 15.87
C LYS A 77 16.12 -3.11 15.47
N ALA A 78 15.74 -2.50 14.36
CA ALA A 78 16.29 -1.20 13.94
C ALA A 78 16.02 -0.11 15.00
N THR A 79 14.80 -0.04 15.55
CA THR A 79 14.49 0.95 16.61
C THR A 79 15.27 0.74 17.90
N LEU A 80 15.55 -0.52 18.28
CA LEU A 80 16.43 -0.83 19.41
C LEU A 80 17.87 -0.39 19.15
N ASN A 81 18.28 -0.31 17.88
CA ASN A 81 19.57 0.23 17.44
C ASN A 81 19.53 1.75 17.20
N GLY A 82 18.46 2.44 17.58
CA GLY A 82 18.34 3.90 17.50
C GLY A 82 17.57 4.44 16.29
N ALA A 83 17.00 3.59 15.44
CA ALA A 83 16.11 4.04 14.38
C ALA A 83 14.85 4.71 14.93
N SER A 84 14.32 5.67 14.19
CA SER A 84 13.07 6.37 14.49
C SER A 84 11.95 5.93 13.56
N VAL A 85 10.70 6.01 14.01
CA VAL A 85 9.54 5.61 13.21
C VAL A 85 8.48 6.69 13.27
N SER A 86 7.99 7.10 12.11
CA SER A 86 6.81 7.94 11.93
C SER A 86 5.67 7.13 11.37
N THR A 87 4.43 7.46 11.72
CA THR A 87 3.24 6.76 11.22
C THR A 87 2.19 7.75 10.73
N ILE A 88 1.56 7.45 9.59
CA ILE A 88 0.35 8.11 9.11
C ILE A 88 -0.72 7.02 8.99
N ASN A 89 -1.73 7.06 9.85
CA ASN A 89 -2.74 6.01 9.93
C ASN A 89 -4.15 6.57 10.17
N ALA A 90 -5.15 5.82 9.73
CA ALA A 90 -6.56 6.14 10.01
C ALA A 90 -7.01 5.82 11.44
N LYS A 91 -6.22 5.03 12.17
CA LYS A 91 -6.49 4.59 13.53
C LYS A 91 -5.18 4.60 14.33
N ALA A 92 -5.31 4.87 15.63
CA ALA A 92 -4.20 4.72 16.55
C ALA A 92 -3.94 3.23 16.80
N PHE A 93 -2.69 2.80 16.60
CA PHE A 93 -2.27 1.42 16.83
C PHE A 93 -1.22 1.36 17.93
N ASP A 94 -1.24 0.25 18.67
CA ASP A 94 -0.28 -0.04 19.74
C ASP A 94 0.95 -0.77 19.17
N PHE A 95 1.85 -0.01 18.57
CA PHE A 95 3.15 -0.53 18.15
C PHE A 95 3.98 -0.91 19.37
N ASN A 96 4.73 -2.01 19.24
CA ASN A 96 5.57 -2.47 20.35
C ASN A 96 6.87 -1.64 20.51
N TYR A 97 7.11 -0.63 19.68
CA TYR A 97 8.23 0.31 19.73
C TYR A 97 7.72 1.75 19.74
N ARG A 98 8.57 2.70 20.16
CA ARG A 98 8.19 4.12 20.26
C ARG A 98 8.03 4.73 18.87
N ILE A 99 6.94 5.46 18.67
CA ILE A 99 6.69 6.25 17.47
C ILE A 99 7.11 7.70 17.74
N SER A 100 7.97 8.24 16.87
CA SER A 100 8.46 9.62 16.95
C SER A 100 7.41 10.63 16.53
N GLN A 101 6.69 10.35 15.45
CA GLN A 101 5.59 11.18 14.95
C GLN A 101 4.41 10.30 14.58
N SER A 102 3.25 10.55 15.19
CA SER A 102 2.03 9.79 14.93
C SER A 102 0.94 10.74 14.40
N VAL A 103 0.65 10.64 13.11
CA VAL A 103 -0.40 11.41 12.45
C VAL A 103 -1.64 10.53 12.28
N LEU A 104 -2.72 10.94 12.95
CA LEU A 104 -4.05 10.36 12.76
C LEU A 104 -4.81 11.20 11.74
N THR A 105 -5.24 10.58 10.65
CA THR A 105 -5.94 11.25 9.55
C THR A 105 -7.10 10.39 9.08
N SER A 106 -8.21 10.98 8.62
CA SER A 106 -9.27 10.15 8.03
C SER A 106 -8.76 9.51 6.73
N PRO A 107 -9.33 8.36 6.30
CA PRO A 107 -8.96 7.75 5.02
C PRO A 107 -9.07 8.73 3.84
N GLN A 108 -10.07 9.62 3.84
CA GLN A 108 -10.24 10.64 2.80
C GLN A 108 -9.14 11.72 2.81
N ASN A 109 -8.57 12.01 3.99
CA ASN A 109 -7.53 13.04 4.14
C ASN A 109 -6.10 12.49 3.99
N THR A 110 -5.92 11.17 3.84
CA THR A 110 -4.58 10.57 3.70
C THR A 110 -3.81 11.16 2.51
N VAL A 111 -4.48 11.39 1.38
CA VAL A 111 -3.89 12.02 0.20
C VAL A 111 -3.37 13.42 0.53
N ALA A 112 -4.18 14.24 1.21
CA ALA A 112 -3.80 15.59 1.61
C ALA A 112 -2.61 15.58 2.60
N THR A 113 -2.62 14.68 3.58
CA THR A 113 -1.52 14.52 4.55
C THR A 113 -0.21 14.15 3.85
N LEU A 114 -0.22 13.14 2.96
CA LEU A 114 0.97 12.74 2.21
C LEU A 114 1.44 13.82 1.24
N SER A 115 0.51 14.55 0.61
CA SER A 115 0.84 15.68 -0.26
C SER A 115 1.54 16.79 0.53
N GLY A 116 1.13 17.03 1.77
CA GLY A 116 1.80 17.97 2.67
C GLY A 116 3.23 17.55 3.03
N VAL A 117 3.46 16.26 3.29
CA VAL A 117 4.81 15.70 3.52
C VAL A 117 5.68 15.83 2.26
N LEU A 118 5.13 15.46 1.10
CA LEU A 118 5.85 15.57 -0.18
C LEU A 118 6.23 17.02 -0.49
N LYS A 119 5.30 17.97 -0.32
CA LYS A 119 5.58 19.39 -0.49
C LYS A 119 6.70 19.87 0.43
N ALA A 120 6.64 19.53 1.71
CA ALA A 120 7.69 19.89 2.67
C ALA A 120 9.08 19.31 2.30
N LEU A 121 9.12 18.09 1.74
CA LEU A 121 10.37 17.50 1.23
C LEU A 121 10.92 18.23 0.00
N LEU A 122 10.06 18.56 -0.95
CA LEU A 122 10.44 19.24 -2.20
C LEU A 122 10.91 20.67 -1.93
N ASP A 123 10.20 21.41 -1.06
CA ASP A 123 10.58 22.76 -0.65
C ASP A 123 11.97 22.77 0.02
N LYS A 124 12.25 21.77 0.87
CA LYS A 124 13.56 21.65 1.56
C LYS A 124 14.70 21.29 0.61
N SER A 125 14.44 20.42 -0.37
CA SER A 125 15.45 19.98 -1.34
C SER A 125 15.61 20.92 -2.54
N SER A 126 14.86 22.04 -2.58
CA SER A 126 14.81 22.96 -3.71
C SER A 126 14.48 22.27 -5.04
N GLN A 127 13.70 21.19 -4.99
CA GLN A 127 13.24 20.49 -6.17
C GLN A 127 12.00 21.18 -6.75
N THR A 128 11.74 20.97 -8.04
CA THR A 128 10.57 21.53 -8.73
C THR A 128 9.28 21.03 -8.07
N LEU A 129 8.45 21.95 -7.60
CA LEU A 129 7.15 21.64 -7.02
C LEU A 129 6.11 21.44 -8.15
N PRO A 130 5.44 20.27 -8.25
CA PRO A 130 4.34 20.07 -9.19
C PRO A 130 3.15 20.98 -8.89
N ASP A 131 2.43 21.40 -9.94
CA ASP A 131 1.33 22.36 -9.82
C ASP A 131 0.25 21.96 -8.82
N TYR A 132 -0.06 20.66 -8.75
CA TYR A 132 -1.08 20.12 -7.84
C TYR A 132 -0.71 20.25 -6.35
N LEU A 133 0.56 20.51 -6.02
CA LEU A 133 1.01 20.74 -4.63
C LEU A 133 0.97 22.21 -4.23
N ASN A 134 0.82 23.16 -5.17
CA ASN A 134 0.87 24.59 -4.86
C ASN A 134 -0.17 25.00 -3.80
N SER A 135 -1.40 24.48 -3.90
CA SER A 135 -2.50 24.76 -2.97
C SER A 135 -2.49 23.93 -1.68
N VAL A 136 -1.58 22.96 -1.55
CA VAL A 136 -1.53 22.06 -0.39
C VAL A 136 -1.02 22.82 0.83
N THR A 137 -1.77 22.75 1.93
CA THR A 137 -1.37 23.32 3.23
C THR A 137 -0.38 22.40 3.94
N VAL A 138 0.74 22.97 4.39
CA VAL A 138 1.77 22.25 5.15
C VAL A 138 1.61 22.57 6.63
N HIS A 139 1.57 21.54 7.48
CA HIS A 139 1.54 21.66 8.94
C HIS A 139 2.88 21.25 9.53
N GLN A 140 3.12 21.61 10.80
CA GLN A 140 4.38 21.29 11.49
C GLN A 140 4.70 19.79 11.46
N THR A 141 3.69 18.92 11.66
CA THR A 141 3.87 17.46 11.60
C THR A 141 4.36 16.97 10.23
N HIS A 142 3.94 17.61 9.13
CA HIS A 142 4.42 17.29 7.79
C HIS A 142 5.90 17.66 7.64
N ILE A 143 6.29 18.82 8.17
CA ILE A 143 7.68 19.30 8.19
C ILE A 143 8.55 18.36 9.03
N ASP A 144 8.07 17.92 10.19
CA ASP A 144 8.81 17.02 11.08
C ASP A 144 9.07 15.66 10.43
N ILE A 145 8.06 15.08 9.77
CA ILE A 145 8.20 13.82 9.01
C ILE A 145 9.16 14.01 7.83
N ALA A 146 9.01 15.10 7.06
CA ALA A 146 9.91 15.41 5.95
C ALA A 146 11.36 15.60 6.42
N ASN A 147 11.56 16.24 7.56
CA ASN A 147 12.87 16.40 8.18
C ASN A 147 13.47 15.06 8.62
N ALA A 148 12.67 14.19 9.24
CA ALA A 148 13.14 12.88 9.66
C ALA A 148 13.55 11.99 8.46
N LEU A 149 12.78 12.02 7.37
CA LEU A 149 13.11 11.31 6.13
C LEU A 149 14.38 11.86 5.46
N SER A 150 14.46 13.19 5.27
CA SER A 150 15.61 13.82 4.58
C SER A 150 16.92 13.78 5.36
N ASN A 151 16.87 13.74 6.70
CA ASN A 151 18.06 13.68 7.54
C ASN A 151 18.56 12.24 7.77
N ALA A 152 17.76 11.24 7.40
CA ALA A 152 18.10 9.82 7.53
C ALA A 152 19.04 9.38 6.41
N LYS A 153 20.01 8.52 6.75
CA LYS A 153 20.95 7.88 5.82
C LYS A 153 20.35 6.67 5.12
N HIS A 154 19.49 5.92 5.80
CA HIS A 154 18.80 4.74 5.26
C HIS A 154 17.29 4.80 5.52
N PRO A 155 16.58 5.82 4.99
CA PRO A 155 15.14 5.93 5.18
C PRO A 155 14.38 4.87 4.39
N VAL A 156 13.24 4.44 4.94
CA VAL A 156 12.27 3.60 4.24
C VAL A 156 10.86 4.18 4.37
N VAL A 157 10.08 4.11 3.29
CA VAL A 157 8.64 4.40 3.29
C VAL A 157 7.87 3.10 3.07
N VAL A 158 7.00 2.77 4.02
CA VAL A 158 6.21 1.54 4.04
C VAL A 158 4.76 1.87 3.71
N LEU A 159 4.18 1.15 2.76
CA LEU A 159 2.74 1.17 2.44
C LEU A 159 2.07 -0.10 2.98
N GLY A 160 1.08 0.04 3.85
CA GLY A 160 0.39 -1.10 4.48
C GLY A 160 -0.89 -1.55 3.81
N GLU A 161 -1.44 -2.66 4.31
CA GLU A 161 -2.65 -3.32 3.79
C GLU A 161 -3.91 -2.47 3.92
N HIS A 162 -4.02 -1.60 4.94
CA HIS A 162 -5.21 -0.76 5.09
C HIS A 162 -5.41 0.24 3.94
N VAL A 163 -4.42 0.44 3.06
CA VAL A 163 -4.60 1.22 1.83
C VAL A 163 -5.60 0.57 0.87
N ASN A 164 -5.76 -0.76 0.88
CA ASN A 164 -6.68 -1.47 -0.01
C ASN A 164 -8.13 -0.98 0.20
N GLY A 165 -8.49 -0.68 1.45
CA GLY A 165 -9.78 -0.11 1.81
C GLY A 165 -9.97 1.38 1.50
N ASN A 166 -8.98 2.04 0.90
CA ASN A 166 -9.05 3.46 0.56
C ASN A 166 -9.51 3.65 -0.89
N LYS A 167 -10.52 4.51 -1.11
CA LYS A 167 -11.01 4.86 -2.47
C LYS A 167 -9.96 5.59 -3.32
N CYS A 168 -8.95 6.19 -2.70
CA CYS A 168 -7.84 6.88 -3.35
C CYS A 168 -6.51 6.10 -3.20
N SER A 169 -6.58 4.76 -3.11
CA SER A 169 -5.42 3.89 -2.88
C SER A 169 -4.30 4.07 -3.92
N ASP A 170 -4.67 4.30 -5.18
CA ASP A 170 -3.78 4.61 -6.30
C ASP A 170 -2.99 5.91 -6.08
N GLN A 171 -3.68 6.98 -5.67
CA GLN A 171 -3.04 8.26 -5.37
C GLN A 171 -2.14 8.16 -4.14
N VAL A 172 -2.57 7.41 -3.11
CA VAL A 172 -1.76 7.15 -1.92
C VAL A 172 -0.48 6.40 -2.28
N ALA A 173 -0.57 5.34 -3.08
CA ALA A 173 0.60 4.58 -3.52
C ALA A 173 1.56 5.44 -4.37
N GLN A 174 1.02 6.29 -5.26
CA GLN A 174 1.81 7.22 -6.05
C GLN A 174 2.52 8.27 -5.18
N LEU A 175 1.83 8.83 -4.19
CA LEU A 175 2.43 9.78 -3.25
C LEU A 175 3.52 9.12 -2.39
N VAL A 176 3.32 7.89 -1.95
CA VAL A 176 4.36 7.12 -1.25
C VAL A 176 5.59 6.92 -2.14
N ALA A 177 5.41 6.54 -3.40
CA ALA A 177 6.52 6.41 -4.35
C ALA A 177 7.25 7.75 -4.57
N ASN A 178 6.50 8.85 -4.69
CA ASN A 178 7.06 10.20 -4.87
C ASN A 178 7.81 10.68 -3.62
N ILE A 179 7.28 10.44 -2.42
CA ILE A 179 7.94 10.75 -1.14
C ILE A 179 9.24 9.96 -1.03
N ALA A 180 9.20 8.67 -1.33
CA ALA A 180 10.40 7.84 -1.31
C ALA A 180 11.46 8.36 -2.29
N LYS A 181 11.06 8.69 -3.51
CA LYS A 181 11.96 9.30 -4.51
C LYS A 181 12.54 10.65 -4.05
N ALA A 182 11.72 11.55 -3.53
CA ALA A 182 12.14 12.89 -3.11
C ALA A 182 13.06 12.87 -1.87
N SER A 183 12.97 11.82 -1.05
CA SER A 183 13.82 11.63 0.13
C SER A 183 14.94 10.59 -0.06
N GLU A 184 15.14 10.10 -1.29
CA GLU A 184 16.06 8.99 -1.60
C GLU A 184 15.83 7.74 -0.73
N ALA A 185 14.62 7.58 -0.20
CA ALA A 185 14.24 6.47 0.64
C ALA A 185 13.93 5.23 -0.20
N LYS A 186 14.13 4.07 0.43
CA LYS A 186 13.65 2.80 -0.10
C LYS A 186 12.14 2.66 0.12
N THR A 187 11.52 1.82 -0.69
CA THR A 187 10.09 1.48 -0.59
C THR A 187 9.91 0.06 -0.08
N LEU A 188 8.89 -0.12 0.75
CA LEU A 188 8.39 -1.42 1.16
C LEU A 188 6.87 -1.44 0.99
N ASN A 189 6.37 -2.32 0.14
CA ASN A 189 4.95 -2.59 0.01
C ASN A 189 4.56 -3.79 0.87
N ALA A 190 3.81 -3.52 1.94
CA ALA A 190 3.17 -4.50 2.81
C ALA A 190 1.66 -4.64 2.53
N SER A 191 1.14 -4.00 1.48
CA SER A 191 -0.29 -4.05 1.13
C SER A 191 -0.72 -5.34 0.41
N LEU A 192 0.25 -6.14 -0.03
CA LEU A 192 0.04 -7.42 -0.68
C LEU A 192 0.60 -8.56 0.17
N THR A 193 -0.10 -9.69 0.14
CA THR A 193 0.36 -10.96 0.72
C THR A 193 1.16 -11.77 -0.31
N GLY A 194 1.81 -12.85 0.13
CA GLY A 194 2.61 -13.70 -0.76
C GLY A 194 1.82 -14.24 -1.96
N ASN A 195 0.59 -14.68 -1.75
CA ASN A 195 -0.26 -15.23 -2.82
C ASN A 195 -0.88 -14.13 -3.69
N ALA A 196 -1.13 -12.93 -3.13
CA ALA A 196 -1.50 -11.76 -3.92
C ALA A 196 -0.39 -11.35 -4.93
N HIS A 197 0.89 -11.47 -4.54
CA HIS A 197 2.00 -11.30 -5.50
C HIS A 197 1.97 -12.33 -6.63
N SER A 198 1.51 -13.56 -6.36
CA SER A 198 1.33 -14.59 -7.39
C SER A 198 0.19 -14.22 -8.34
N ALA A 199 -0.91 -13.67 -7.82
CA ALA A 199 -2.02 -13.16 -8.62
C ALA A 199 -1.59 -12.04 -9.58
N GLU A 200 -0.79 -11.09 -9.09
CA GLU A 200 -0.17 -10.06 -9.94
C GLU A 200 0.75 -10.68 -11.02
N ARG A 201 1.57 -11.68 -10.65
CA ARG A 201 2.51 -12.32 -11.57
C ARG A 201 1.83 -13.06 -12.72
N VAL A 202 0.67 -13.68 -12.47
CA VAL A 202 -0.10 -14.39 -13.51
C VAL A 202 -1.17 -13.51 -14.18
N ASN A 203 -1.19 -12.21 -13.85
CA ASN A 203 -2.20 -11.25 -14.30
C ASN A 203 -3.62 -11.75 -14.05
N PHE A 204 -3.93 -12.17 -12.81
CA PHE A 204 -5.28 -12.53 -12.36
C PHE A 204 -6.13 -11.28 -12.09
N LYS A 205 -6.22 -10.38 -13.07
CA LYS A 205 -7.02 -9.16 -13.01
C LYS A 205 -7.49 -8.82 -14.42
N PRO A 206 -8.54 -8.00 -14.59
CA PRO A 206 -9.04 -7.71 -15.92
C PRO A 206 -8.04 -6.83 -16.68
N ASP A 207 -7.84 -7.09 -17.96
CA ASP A 207 -7.16 -6.16 -18.89
C ASP A 207 -8.20 -5.25 -19.55
N ASN A 208 -9.27 -5.85 -20.09
CA ASN A 208 -10.40 -5.19 -20.74
C ASN A 208 -11.77 -5.60 -20.14
N GLY A 209 -11.77 -6.48 -19.14
CA GLY A 209 -12.97 -6.93 -18.44
C GLY A 209 -13.40 -6.04 -17.27
N LYS A 210 -14.43 -6.51 -16.56
CA LYS A 210 -14.91 -5.92 -15.31
C LYS A 210 -14.01 -6.31 -14.14
N ASN A 211 -13.70 -5.37 -13.26
CA ASN A 211 -13.00 -5.62 -11.99
C ASN A 211 -13.94 -6.23 -10.92
N ALA A 212 -13.39 -6.62 -9.76
CA ALA A 212 -14.15 -7.28 -8.70
C ALA A 212 -15.48 -6.56 -8.34
N LEU A 213 -15.43 -5.24 -8.10
CA LEU A 213 -16.61 -4.45 -7.76
C LEU A 213 -17.63 -4.40 -8.90
N GLN A 214 -17.15 -4.26 -10.15
CA GLN A 214 -18.01 -4.25 -11.34
C GLN A 214 -18.61 -5.63 -11.62
N ILE A 215 -17.87 -6.71 -11.37
CA ILE A 215 -18.37 -8.08 -11.47
C ILE A 215 -19.54 -8.24 -10.50
N LEU A 216 -19.32 -7.94 -9.21
CA LEU A 216 -20.32 -8.11 -8.13
C LEU A 216 -21.56 -7.23 -8.28
N SER A 217 -21.42 -6.02 -8.86
CA SER A 217 -22.53 -5.07 -9.05
C SER A 217 -23.25 -5.22 -10.39
N SER A 218 -22.80 -6.10 -11.28
CA SER A 218 -23.37 -6.22 -12.62
C SER A 218 -24.25 -7.44 -12.79
N ASP A 219 -25.17 -7.34 -13.77
CA ASP A 219 -26.14 -8.38 -14.10
C ASP A 219 -25.49 -9.46 -14.99
N LEU A 220 -24.51 -10.19 -14.43
CA LEU A 220 -23.89 -11.33 -15.10
C LEU A 220 -24.72 -12.59 -14.92
N THR A 221 -24.73 -13.44 -15.94
CA THR A 221 -25.50 -14.69 -15.96
C THR A 221 -24.91 -15.79 -15.09
N ALA A 222 -23.60 -15.76 -14.82
CA ALA A 222 -22.90 -16.75 -14.00
C ALA A 222 -21.63 -16.17 -13.37
N PHE A 223 -21.29 -16.68 -12.19
CA PHE A 223 -20.06 -16.38 -11.48
C PHE A 223 -19.36 -17.67 -11.07
N ALA A 224 -18.03 -17.67 -11.14
CA ALA A 224 -17.19 -18.68 -10.50
C ALA A 224 -16.48 -17.99 -9.32
N LEU A 225 -16.64 -18.54 -8.12
CA LEU A 225 -15.98 -18.10 -6.90
C LEU A 225 -15.02 -19.20 -6.47
N PHE A 226 -13.74 -18.90 -6.38
CA PHE A 226 -12.71 -19.86 -5.98
C PHE A 226 -12.13 -19.47 -4.62
N ASP A 227 -12.43 -20.27 -3.61
CA ASP A 227 -12.01 -20.07 -2.21
C ASP A 227 -12.38 -18.69 -1.63
N VAL A 228 -13.44 -18.08 -2.14
CA VAL A 228 -13.92 -16.77 -1.70
C VAL A 228 -14.88 -16.92 -0.53
N TYR A 229 -14.58 -16.23 0.57
CA TYR A 229 -15.45 -16.09 1.74
C TYR A 229 -15.97 -14.66 1.82
N PRO A 230 -17.20 -14.37 1.33
CA PRO A 230 -17.67 -12.99 1.16
C PRO A 230 -17.56 -12.12 2.41
N ASN A 231 -17.89 -12.66 3.59
CA ASN A 231 -17.88 -11.91 4.86
C ASN A 231 -16.49 -11.50 5.36
N PHE A 232 -15.42 -12.06 4.77
CA PHE A 232 -14.04 -11.82 5.20
C PHE A 232 -13.18 -11.24 4.09
N ASP A 233 -13.44 -11.62 2.84
CA ASP A 233 -12.64 -11.22 1.70
C ASP A 233 -13.16 -9.96 1.01
N CYS A 234 -14.47 -9.68 1.07
CA CYS A 234 -15.08 -8.56 0.37
C CYS A 234 -15.17 -7.30 1.24
N ILE A 235 -14.84 -6.16 0.65
CA ILE A 235 -14.79 -4.86 1.35
C ILE A 235 -16.14 -4.37 1.90
N ASP A 236 -17.24 -4.69 1.22
CA ASP A 236 -18.61 -4.32 1.59
C ASP A 236 -19.44 -5.60 1.73
N SER A 237 -19.24 -6.33 2.83
CA SER A 237 -20.05 -7.52 3.18
C SER A 237 -21.12 -7.24 4.22
#